data_AF-A0A354Z762-F1
#
_entry.id   AF-A0A354Z762-F1
#
_cell.length_a   1.000
_cell.length_b   1.000
_cell.length_c   1.000
_cell.angle_alpha   90.00
_cell.angle_beta   90.00
_cell.angle_gamma   90.00
#
_symmetry.space_group_name_H-M   'P 1'
#
loop_
_entity.id
_entity.type
_entity.pdbx_description
1 polymer ?
#
loop_
_entity_poly.entity_id
_entity_poly.type
_entity_poly.pdbx_seq_one_letter_code
_entity_poly.pdbx_strand_id
1 'polypeptide(L)'
;IEIEEFPAQIAQVALWLTDHQMNQQVSAEFGQYYARLPLTTAPSIVHGNALTMDWRALIDPERLSFILGNPPFVGSKMMSAGQRDELLALVPPGTQGAGVLDYVTGWYLKAAELIKPHQGQAVAATREK
;
A
#
# COMPACT_ATOMS: atom_id res chain seq x y z
N ILE A 1 0.36 -3.61 -1.67
CA ILE A 1 1.53 -4.51 -1.55
C ILE A 1 1.47 -5.06 -0.13
N GLU A 2 1.50 -6.37 0.02
CA GLU A 2 1.40 -7.05 1.30
C GLU A 2 2.48 -8.14 1.35
N ILE A 3 3.22 -8.25 2.46
CA ILE A 3 4.37 -9.15 2.57
C ILE A 3 3.95 -10.59 2.85
N GLU A 4 2.79 -10.79 3.47
CA GLU A 4 2.25 -12.11 3.77
C GLU A 4 1.20 -12.53 2.72
N GLU A 5 1.31 -13.74 2.19
CA GLU A 5 0.40 -14.23 1.15
C GLU A 5 -1.06 -14.28 1.63
N PHE A 6 -1.27 -14.76 2.86
CA PHE A 6 -2.61 -14.99 3.37
C PHE A 6 -3.43 -13.69 3.56
N PRO A 7 -2.92 -12.63 4.21
CA PRO A 7 -3.56 -11.31 4.21
C PRO A 7 -3.78 -10.73 2.80
N ALA A 8 -2.86 -10.95 1.86
CA ALA A 8 -3.03 -10.50 0.48
C ALA A 8 -4.26 -11.15 -0.20
N GLN A 9 -4.44 -12.46 -0.01
CA GLN A 9 -5.61 -13.19 -0.51
C GLN A 9 -6.91 -12.75 0.19
N ILE A 10 -6.87 -12.55 1.52
CA ILE A 10 -8.02 -12.02 2.27
C ILE A 10 -8.45 -10.66 1.71
N ALA A 11 -7.51 -9.75 1.45
CA ALA A 11 -7.81 -8.44 0.91
C ALA A 11 -8.49 -8.52 -0.48
N GLN A 12 -8.09 -9.49 -1.32
CA GLN A 12 -8.72 -9.69 -2.63
C GLN A 12 -10.17 -10.14 -2.48
N VAL A 13 -10.43 -11.15 -1.65
CA VAL A 13 -11.78 -11.65 -1.40
C VAL A 13 -12.65 -10.58 -0.73
N ALA A 14 -12.10 -9.84 0.23
CA ALA A 14 -12.81 -8.77 0.92
C ALA A 14 -13.33 -7.70 -0.07
N LEU A 15 -12.51 -7.29 -1.04
CA LEU A 15 -12.93 -6.31 -2.05
C LEU A 15 -14.06 -6.84 -2.94
N TRP A 16 -14.05 -8.12 -3.32
CA TRP A 16 -15.17 -8.73 -4.04
C TRP A 16 -16.45 -8.81 -3.20
N LEU A 17 -16.32 -9.17 -1.92
CA LEU A 17 -17.46 -9.21 -1.00
C LEU A 17 -18.06 -7.82 -0.81
N THR A 18 -17.23 -6.79 -0.66
CA THR A 18 -17.69 -5.40 -0.55
C THR A 18 -18.37 -4.93 -1.85
N ASP A 19 -17.80 -5.19 -3.03
CA ASP A 19 -18.45 -4.86 -4.32
C ASP A 19 -19.83 -5.52 -4.41
N HIS A 20 -19.93 -6.80 -4.03
CA HIS A 20 -21.21 -7.50 -4.01
C HIS A 20 -22.22 -6.89 -3.03
N GLN A 21 -21.80 -6.56 -1.80
CA GLN A 21 -22.65 -5.90 -0.82
C GLN A 21 -23.15 -4.53 -1.30
N MET A 22 -22.29 -3.75 -1.95
CA MET A 22 -22.68 -2.45 -2.52
C MET A 22 -23.66 -2.62 -3.69
N ASN A 23 -23.46 -3.62 -4.55
CA ASN A 23 -24.41 -3.93 -5.63
C ASN A 23 -25.80 -4.32 -5.10
N GLN A 24 -25.86 -5.07 -3.98
CA GLN A 24 -27.13 -5.40 -3.32
C GLN A 24 -27.82 -4.15 -2.77
N GLN A 25 -27.07 -3.21 -2.17
CA GLN A 25 -27.63 -1.95 -1.67
C GLN A 25 -28.20 -1.08 -2.79
N VAL A 26 -27.47 -0.95 -3.90
CA VAL A 26 -27.96 -0.25 -5.11
C VAL A 26 -29.21 -0.94 -5.66
N SER A 27 -29.23 -2.27 -5.70
CA SER A 27 -30.40 -3.03 -6.18
C SER A 27 -31.64 -2.80 -5.32
N ALA A 28 -31.47 -2.69 -4.01
CA ALA A 28 -32.55 -2.39 -3.07
C ALA A 28 -33.08 -0.96 -3.24
N GLU A 29 -32.20 0.01 -3.44
CA GLU A 29 -32.57 1.42 -3.61
C GLU A 29 -33.34 1.68 -4.92
N PHE A 30 -32.90 1.07 -6.03
CA PHE A 30 -33.46 1.35 -7.35
C PHE A 30 -34.42 0.27 -7.88
N GLY A 31 -34.66 -0.81 -7.12
CA GLY A 31 -35.58 -1.90 -7.48
C GLY A 31 -35.18 -2.72 -8.71
N GLN A 32 -33.96 -2.53 -9.22
CA GLN A 32 -33.41 -3.28 -10.35
C GLN A 32 -32.30 -4.20 -9.86
N TYR A 33 -32.37 -5.48 -10.20
CA TYR A 33 -31.33 -6.44 -9.83
C TYR A 33 -30.03 -6.13 -10.58
N TYR A 34 -28.99 -5.72 -9.85
CA TYR A 34 -27.66 -5.47 -10.39
C TYR A 34 -26.63 -6.40 -9.73
N ALA A 35 -25.95 -7.21 -10.54
CA ALA A 35 -24.88 -8.09 -10.07
C ALA A 35 -23.72 -8.09 -11.08
N ARG A 36 -22.47 -7.96 -10.58
CA ARG A 36 -21.24 -8.07 -11.37
C ARG A 36 -20.70 -9.49 -11.35
N LEU A 37 -21.43 -10.41 -11.98
CA LEU A 37 -20.98 -11.77 -12.21
C LEU A 37 -20.99 -12.06 -13.73
N PRO A 38 -19.92 -12.65 -14.29
CA PRO A 38 -18.68 -13.10 -13.64
C PRO A 38 -17.76 -11.93 -13.22
N LEU A 39 -16.81 -12.20 -12.33
CA LEU A 39 -15.84 -11.21 -11.83
C LEU A 39 -14.86 -10.80 -12.94
N THR A 40 -15.19 -9.76 -13.69
CA THR A 40 -14.33 -9.25 -14.78
C THR A 40 -13.28 -8.27 -14.31
N THR A 41 -13.46 -7.68 -13.12
CA THR A 41 -12.54 -6.70 -12.53
C THR A 41 -12.00 -7.25 -11.22
N ALA A 42 -10.68 -7.39 -11.14
CA ALA A 42 -9.99 -7.83 -9.93
C ALA A 42 -9.17 -6.67 -9.35
N PRO A 43 -9.15 -6.53 -8.01
CA PRO A 43 -8.23 -5.59 -7.38
C PRO A 43 -6.78 -6.03 -7.62
N SER A 44 -5.91 -5.07 -7.93
CA SER A 44 -4.47 -5.31 -8.10
C SER A 44 -3.77 -5.33 -6.73
N ILE A 45 -3.77 -6.51 -6.10
CA ILE A 45 -3.05 -6.76 -4.85
C ILE A 45 -1.79 -7.56 -5.17
N VAL A 46 -0.65 -7.07 -4.73
CA VAL A 46 0.65 -7.67 -4.98
C VAL A 46 1.20 -8.22 -3.66
N HIS A 47 1.47 -9.52 -3.64
CA HIS A 47 2.21 -10.18 -2.56
C HIS A 47 3.71 -9.94 -2.77
N GLY A 48 4.36 -9.29 -1.81
CA GLY A 48 5.79 -8.97 -1.87
C GLY A 48 6.21 -7.91 -0.86
N ASN A 49 7.51 -7.64 -0.80
CA ASN A 49 8.08 -6.67 0.13
C ASN A 49 8.02 -5.25 -0.46
N ALA A 50 7.24 -4.36 0.17
CA ALA A 50 7.05 -3.00 -0.29
C ALA A 50 8.33 -2.14 -0.29
N LEU A 51 9.32 -2.40 0.56
CA LEU A 51 10.56 -1.61 0.59
C LEU A 51 11.48 -1.95 -0.58
N THR A 52 11.52 -3.22 -0.98
CA THR A 52 12.44 -3.70 -2.03
C THR A 52 11.85 -3.64 -3.43
N MET A 53 10.53 -3.68 -3.57
CA MET A 53 9.86 -3.61 -4.87
C MET A 53 9.86 -2.19 -5.46
N ASP A 54 9.96 -2.07 -6.79
CA ASP A 54 9.74 -0.81 -7.48
C ASP A 54 8.23 -0.53 -7.62
N TRP A 55 7.74 0.51 -6.95
CA TRP A 55 6.32 0.87 -6.99
C TRP A 55 5.90 1.40 -8.37
N ARG A 56 6.81 1.96 -9.16
CA ARG A 56 6.52 2.46 -10.52
C ARG A 56 6.23 1.33 -11.50
N ALA A 57 6.73 0.13 -11.22
CA ALA A 57 6.37 -1.07 -11.98
C ALA A 57 4.95 -1.57 -11.68
N LEU A 58 4.35 -1.12 -10.57
CA LEU A 58 3.03 -1.57 -10.11
C LEU A 58 1.92 -0.58 -10.45
N ILE A 59 2.22 0.72 -10.40
CA ILE A 59 1.28 1.77 -10.74
C ILE A 59 2.00 2.87 -11.51
N ASP A 60 1.37 3.30 -12.59
CA ASP A 60 1.77 4.50 -13.31
C ASP A 60 1.60 5.71 -12.36
N PRO A 61 2.69 6.43 -12.05
CA PRO A 61 2.61 7.61 -11.19
C PRO A 61 1.54 8.61 -11.67
N GLU A 62 1.35 8.80 -12.99
CA GLU A 62 0.35 9.73 -13.54
C GLU A 62 -1.10 9.33 -13.23
N ARG A 63 -1.33 8.06 -12.89
CA ARG A 63 -2.64 7.51 -12.53
C ARG A 63 -2.81 7.38 -11.02
N LEU A 64 -1.81 7.77 -10.23
CA LEU A 64 -1.84 7.68 -8.78
C LEU A 64 -2.54 8.91 -8.17
N SER A 65 -3.69 8.69 -7.54
CA SER A 65 -4.39 9.75 -6.82
C SER A 65 -4.10 9.75 -5.31
N PHE A 66 -3.93 8.59 -4.69
CA PHE A 66 -3.78 8.47 -3.23
C PHE A 66 -2.81 7.35 -2.86
N ILE A 67 -2.04 7.57 -1.78
CA ILE A 67 -1.27 6.53 -1.10
C ILE A 67 -1.83 6.40 0.32
N LEU A 68 -2.40 5.25 0.65
CA LEU A 68 -3.00 5.02 1.95
C LEU A 68 -2.48 3.69 2.50
N GLY A 69 -2.18 3.66 3.79
CA GLY A 69 -1.75 2.43 4.43
C GLY A 69 -1.44 2.61 5.91
N ASN A 70 -1.27 1.49 6.59
CA ASN A 70 -0.78 1.45 7.95
C ASN A 70 0.45 0.56 8.01
N PRO A 71 1.63 1.06 7.59
CA PRO A 71 2.82 0.22 7.56
C PRO A 71 3.26 -0.20 8.97
N PRO A 72 4.04 -1.28 9.09
CA PRO A 72 4.49 -1.79 10.37
C PRO A 72 5.40 -0.79 11.10
N PHE A 73 5.08 -0.50 12.37
CA PHE A 73 5.91 0.29 13.27
C PHE A 73 6.91 -0.62 13.99
N VAL A 74 8.18 -0.55 13.60
CA VAL A 74 9.26 -1.33 14.21
C VAL A 74 10.42 -0.39 14.52
N GLY A 75 10.53 -0.03 15.79
CA GLY A 75 11.58 0.87 16.26
C GLY A 75 12.97 0.28 16.05
N SER A 76 13.98 1.15 15.87
CA SER A 76 15.36 0.77 15.53
C SER A 76 16.00 -0.29 16.44
N LYS A 77 15.58 -0.44 17.69
CA LYS A 77 16.08 -1.47 18.62
C LYS A 77 15.45 -2.87 18.40
N MET A 78 14.24 -2.93 17.86
CA MET A 78 13.47 -4.17 17.66
C MET A 78 13.53 -4.68 16.22
N MET A 79 14.03 -3.84 15.31
CA MET A 79 14.17 -4.13 13.89
C MET A 79 15.15 -5.28 13.64
N SER A 80 14.76 -6.24 12.80
CA SER A 80 15.65 -7.32 12.38
C SER A 80 16.80 -6.80 11.50
N ALA A 81 17.85 -7.60 11.32
CA ALA A 81 18.95 -7.24 10.43
C ALA A 81 18.48 -7.00 8.98
N GLY A 82 17.62 -7.87 8.45
CA GLY A 82 17.07 -7.71 7.10
C GLY A 82 16.23 -6.44 6.95
N GLN A 83 15.33 -6.14 7.90
CA GLN A 83 14.55 -4.91 7.90
C GLN A 83 15.45 -3.66 7.97
N ARG A 84 16.55 -3.73 8.72
CA ARG A 84 17.54 -2.64 8.79
C ARG A 84 18.22 -2.43 7.45
N ASP A 85 18.67 -3.49 6.81
CA ASP A 85 19.35 -3.41 5.52
C ASP A 85 18.40 -2.87 4.44
N GLU A 86 17.15 -3.32 4.43
CA GLU A 86 16.09 -2.82 3.54
C GLU A 86 15.82 -1.33 3.75
N LEU A 87 15.73 -0.86 5.00
CA LEU A 87 15.52 0.55 5.31
C LEU A 87 16.74 1.39 4.90
N LEU A 88 17.95 0.96 5.26
CA LEU A 88 19.18 1.71 4.98
C LEU A 88 19.46 1.81 3.48
N ALA A 89 19.08 0.81 2.69
CA ALA A 89 19.16 0.86 1.22
C ALA A 89 18.31 2.00 0.60
N LEU A 90 17.27 2.46 1.29
CA LEU A 90 16.42 3.57 0.83
C LEU A 90 16.90 4.94 1.31
N VAL A 91 17.74 4.98 2.35
CA VAL A 91 18.20 6.23 2.95
C VAL A 91 19.37 6.78 2.14
N PRO A 92 19.37 8.09 1.78
CA PRO A 92 20.49 8.69 1.09
C PRO A 92 21.81 8.51 1.85
N PRO A 93 22.93 8.17 1.17
CA PRO A 93 24.23 8.01 1.80
C PRO A 93 24.63 9.25 2.61
N GLY A 94 25.17 9.05 3.81
CA GLY A 94 25.60 10.15 4.70
C GLY A 94 24.49 10.81 5.52
N THR A 95 23.24 10.32 5.46
CA THR A 95 22.16 10.80 6.32
C THR A 95 22.49 10.56 7.80
N GLN A 96 22.64 11.64 8.57
CA GLN A 96 22.89 11.56 10.01
C GLN A 96 21.67 10.95 10.71
N GLY A 97 21.90 10.02 11.65
CA GLY A 97 20.82 9.38 12.41
C GLY A 97 20.04 8.30 11.65
N ALA A 98 20.45 7.89 10.45
CA ALA A 98 19.78 6.83 9.69
C ALA A 98 19.59 5.52 10.50
N GLY A 99 20.54 5.20 11.37
CA GLY A 99 20.50 3.98 12.19
C GLY A 99 19.43 3.95 13.30
N VAL A 100 18.81 5.10 13.63
CA VAL A 100 17.79 5.19 14.69
C VAL A 100 16.36 5.34 14.16
N LEU A 101 16.18 5.41 12.83
CA LEU A 101 14.87 5.52 12.19
C LEU A 101 13.98 4.30 12.51
N ASP A 102 12.67 4.54 12.61
CA ASP A 102 11.67 3.48 12.67
C ASP A 102 11.46 2.89 11.27
N TYR A 103 11.15 1.59 11.19
CA TYR A 103 10.92 0.88 9.94
C TYR A 103 9.83 1.51 9.06
N VAL A 104 8.80 2.11 9.67
CA VAL A 104 7.75 2.85 8.95
C VAL A 104 8.32 3.96 8.05
N THR A 105 9.50 4.50 8.37
CA THR A 105 10.20 5.54 7.59
C THR A 105 10.45 5.11 6.14
N GLY A 106 10.64 3.80 5.90
CA GLY A 106 10.82 3.27 4.54
C GLY A 106 9.65 3.59 3.62
N TRP A 107 8.40 3.53 4.11
CA TRP A 107 7.22 3.86 3.32
C TRP A 107 7.14 5.34 2.99
N TYR A 108 7.56 6.22 3.90
CA TYR A 108 7.62 7.66 3.62
C TYR A 108 8.63 7.97 2.52
N LEU A 109 9.80 7.33 2.55
CA LEU A 109 10.82 7.49 1.51
C LEU A 109 10.31 7.01 0.15
N LYS A 110 9.72 5.81 0.09
CA LYS A 110 9.13 5.24 -1.14
C LYS A 110 7.99 6.11 -1.69
N ALA A 111 7.08 6.54 -0.82
CA ALA A 111 5.97 7.40 -1.21
C ALA A 111 6.45 8.76 -1.71
N ALA A 112 7.40 9.41 -1.02
CA ALA A 112 7.97 10.67 -1.46
C ALA A 112 8.66 10.53 -2.82
N GLU A 113 9.39 9.44 -3.04
CA GLU A 113 10.03 9.16 -4.33
C GLU A 113 9.02 8.96 -5.47
N LEU A 114 7.90 8.29 -5.19
CA LEU A 114 6.83 8.06 -6.16
C LEU A 114 6.06 9.35 -6.49
N ILE A 115 5.86 10.23 -5.52
CA ILE A 115 5.03 11.45 -5.66
C ILE A 115 5.81 12.64 -6.21
N LYS A 116 7.15 12.66 -6.10
CA LYS A 116 8.00 13.76 -6.63
C LYS A 116 7.60 14.26 -8.04
N PRO A 117 7.23 13.41 -9.02
CA PRO A 117 6.76 13.87 -10.33
C PRO A 117 5.41 14.61 -10.32
N HIS A 118 4.57 14.46 -9.29
CA HIS A 118 3.15 14.87 -9.28
C HIS A 118 2.82 16.22 -8.65
N GLN A 119 3.81 17.05 -8.27
CA GLN A 119 3.67 18.42 -7.74
C GLN A 119 2.34 18.74 -6.99
N GLY A 120 1.85 17.85 -6.10
CA GLY A 120 0.75 18.15 -5.17
C GLY A 120 -0.55 17.32 -5.21
N GLN A 121 -0.66 16.21 -5.95
CA GLN A 121 -1.95 15.47 -6.03
C GLN A 121 -2.06 14.20 -5.16
N ALA A 122 -0.95 13.66 -4.64
CA ALA A 122 -0.99 12.45 -3.85
C ALA A 122 -0.79 12.74 -2.35
N VAL A 123 -1.77 12.32 -1.55
CA VAL A 123 -1.72 12.39 -0.08
C VAL A 123 -1.27 11.02 0.44
N ALA A 124 -0.24 11.02 1.30
CA ALA A 124 0.16 9.86 2.08
C ALA A 124 -0.42 9.99 3.49
N ALA A 125 -1.32 9.08 3.88
CA ALA A 125 -1.86 9.02 5.23
C ALA A 125 -1.42 7.72 5.92
N THR A 126 -0.75 7.88 7.06
CA THR A 126 -0.40 6.79 7.99
C THR A 126 -1.01 7.13 9.35
N ARG A 127 -1.55 6.14 10.06
CA ARG A 127 -2.08 6.33 11.40
C ARG A 127 -0.96 6.12 12.42
N GLU A 128 -0.69 7.10 13.28
CA GLU A 128 0.20 6.92 14.44
C GLU A 128 -0.49 6.02 15.50
N LYS A 129 0.33 5.36 16.32
CA LYS A 129 -0.14 4.44 17.38
C LYS A 129 -1.14 5.07 18.34
#